data_AF-A0A1G9ZIP7-F1
#
_entry.id   AF-A0A1G9ZIP7-F1
#
_cell.length_a   1.000
_cell.length_b   1.000
_cell.length_c   1.000
_cell.angle_alpha   90.00
_cell.angle_beta   90.00
_cell.angle_gamma   90.00
#
_symmetry.space_group_name_H-M   'P 1'
#
loop_
_entity.id
_entity.type
_entity.pdbx_description
1 polymer ?
#
loop_
_entity_poly.entity_id
_entity_poly.type
_entity_poly.pdbx_seq_one_letter_code
_entity_poly.pdbx_strand_id
1 'polypeptide(L)'
;MLRSRHESDSITVMTDGATIDIADDQILANRIIRGLIAIREHLGCSLRESLEVFAARYEALRDERPDDFVCTRDEYWVGFYS
;
A
#
# COMPACT_ATOMS: atom_id res chain seq x y z
N MET A 1 42.46 8.23 8.24
CA MET A 1 41.53 8.97 9.13
C MET A 1 40.23 9.15 8.35
N LEU A 2 39.21 8.31 8.57
CA LEU A 2 38.13 8.39 9.58
C LEU A 2 37.17 9.60 9.44
N ARG A 3 35.92 9.25 9.09
CA ARG A 3 34.62 9.93 9.29
C ARG A 3 34.38 11.20 8.45
N SER A 4 33.17 11.49 7.96
CA SER A 4 31.82 11.16 8.44
C SER A 4 30.83 11.39 7.27
N ARG A 5 29.93 10.43 7.01
CA ARG A 5 28.47 10.54 7.24
C ARG A 5 27.70 11.40 6.22
N HIS A 6 27.02 10.69 5.32
CA HIS A 6 25.56 10.72 5.18
C HIS A 6 24.89 12.10 5.29
N GLU A 7 24.75 12.77 4.15
CA GLU A 7 23.62 13.66 3.87
C GLU A 7 22.71 12.90 2.91
N SER A 8 21.86 12.02 3.45
CA SER A 8 20.42 12.24 3.29
C SER A 8 20.03 13.69 3.51
N ASP A 9 19.46 14.31 2.47
CA ASP A 9 18.14 14.90 2.61
C ASP A 9 17.53 15.26 1.25
N SER A 10 16.22 14.98 1.16
CA SER A 10 15.24 15.66 0.32
C SER A 10 15.16 15.28 -1.18
N ILE A 11 14.76 14.03 -1.44
CA ILE A 11 13.91 13.71 -2.59
C ILE A 11 12.72 12.87 -2.10
N THR A 12 11.83 13.49 -1.32
CA THR A 12 10.59 12.82 -0.84
C THR A 12 9.47 13.85 -0.63
N VAL A 13 9.08 14.60 -1.66
CA VAL A 13 7.89 15.46 -1.54
C VAL A 13 7.06 15.60 -2.84
N MET A 14 7.36 14.88 -3.94
CA MET A 14 6.62 15.09 -5.20
C MET A 14 6.20 13.82 -5.96
N THR A 15 6.32 12.63 -5.35
CA THR A 15 5.91 11.34 -5.96
C THR A 15 4.70 10.68 -5.29
N ASP A 16 4.03 11.36 -4.35
CA ASP A 16 3.23 10.69 -3.31
C ASP A 16 1.72 10.57 -3.59
N GLY A 17 1.20 11.17 -4.67
CA GLY A 17 -0.24 11.09 -4.99
C GLY A 17 -0.59 10.04 -6.06
N ALA A 18 0.30 9.83 -7.03
CA ALA A 18 0.06 8.99 -8.20
C ALA A 18 0.74 7.60 -8.12
N THR A 19 1.45 7.31 -7.02
CA THR A 19 2.06 6.00 -6.76
C THR A 19 1.31 5.22 -5.68
N ILE A 20 0.33 5.83 -5.01
CA ILE A 20 -0.41 5.21 -3.91
C ILE A 20 -1.73 4.58 -4.40
N ASP A 21 -2.23 4.94 -5.58
CA ASP A 21 -3.51 4.47 -6.12
C ASP A 21 -3.43 3.13 -6.91
N ILE A 22 -2.22 2.59 -7.10
CA ILE A 22 -1.93 1.38 -7.91
C ILE A 22 -2.87 0.21 -7.57
N ALA A 23 -3.24 0.09 -6.30
CA ALA A 23 -4.05 -1.01 -5.78
C ALA A 23 -5.46 -0.58 -5.34
N ASP A 24 -5.87 0.68 -5.53
CA ASP A 24 -7.11 1.21 -4.96
C ASP A 24 -8.33 0.44 -5.46
N ASP A 25 -8.43 0.21 -6.77
CA ASP A 25 -9.52 -0.58 -7.35
C ASP A 25 -9.58 -2.01 -6.79
N GLN A 26 -8.42 -2.62 -6.54
CA GLN A 26 -8.34 -3.96 -5.96
C GLN A 26 -8.66 -3.93 -4.47
N ILE A 27 -8.28 -2.88 -3.75
CA ILE A 27 -8.61 -2.68 -2.34
C ILE A 27 -10.12 -2.49 -2.18
N LEU A 28 -10.71 -1.53 -2.88
CA LEU A 28 -12.15 -1.23 -2.80
C LEU A 28 -13.01 -2.44 -3.18
N ALA A 29 -12.56 -3.26 -4.13
CA ALA A 29 -13.24 -4.47 -4.58
C ALA A 29 -12.95 -5.74 -3.75
N ASN A 30 -12.24 -5.64 -2.61
CA ASN A 30 -11.79 -6.77 -1.78
C ASN A 30 -11.04 -7.87 -2.57
N ARG A 31 -10.10 -7.45 -3.44
CA ARG A 31 -9.26 -8.33 -4.28
C ARG A 31 -7.80 -8.33 -3.79
N ILE A 32 -7.60 -8.67 -2.52
CA ILE A 32 -6.32 -8.58 -1.80
C ILE A 32 -5.12 -9.13 -2.61
N ILE A 33 -5.20 -10.38 -3.07
CA ILE A 33 -4.09 -11.01 -3.81
C ILE A 33 -3.73 -10.25 -5.09
N ARG A 34 -4.72 -9.70 -5.82
CA ARG A 34 -4.45 -8.93 -7.04
C ARG A 34 -3.81 -7.59 -6.73
N GLY A 35 -4.22 -6.92 -5.65
CA GLY A 35 -3.57 -5.67 -5.21
C GLY A 35 -2.13 -5.90 -4.79
N LEU A 36 -1.85 -6.98 -4.04
CA LEU A 36 -0.48 -7.35 -3.68
C LEU A 36 0.41 -7.62 -4.91
N ILE A 37 -0.12 -8.30 -5.92
CA ILE A 37 0.59 -8.53 -7.19
C ILE A 37 0.88 -7.19 -7.88
N ALA A 38 -0.12 -6.31 -8.02
CA ALA A 38 0.04 -5.02 -8.68
C ALA A 38 1.13 -4.16 -8.01
N ILE A 39 1.13 -4.11 -6.67
CA ILE A 39 2.15 -3.38 -5.89
C ILE A 39 3.54 -3.97 -6.12
N ARG A 40 3.67 -5.30 -6.13
CA ARG A 40 4.97 -5.96 -6.35
C ARG A 40 5.51 -5.71 -7.76
N GLU A 41 4.65 -5.79 -8.76
CA GLU A 41 5.04 -5.53 -10.15
C GLU A 41 5.43 -4.08 -10.38
N HIS A 42 4.72 -3.14 -9.75
CA HIS A 42 5.00 -1.71 -9.89
C HIS A 42 6.25 -1.27 -9.12
N LEU A 43 6.42 -1.72 -7.87
CA LEU A 43 7.52 -1.30 -7.00
C LEU A 43 8.75 -2.21 -7.05
N GLY A 44 8.65 -3.39 -7.67
CA GLY A 44 9.72 -4.39 -7.68
C GLY A 44 10.06 -4.95 -6.28
N CYS A 45 9.09 -4.94 -5.35
CA CYS A 45 9.31 -5.23 -3.94
C CYS A 45 9.01 -6.70 -3.54
N SER A 46 9.42 -7.06 -2.33
CA SER A 46 9.09 -8.35 -1.71
C SER A 46 7.59 -8.44 -1.37
N LEU A 47 7.12 -9.67 -1.09
CA LEU A 47 5.74 -9.87 -0.64
C LEU A 47 5.44 -9.16 0.70
N ARG A 48 6.42 -9.15 1.62
CA ARG A 48 6.28 -8.48 2.92
C ARG A 48 6.09 -6.98 2.73
N GLU A 49 6.97 -6.34 1.95
CA GLU A 49 6.89 -4.91 1.67
C GLU A 49 5.58 -4.55 0.95
N SER A 50 5.15 -5.37 -0.01
CA SER A 50 3.86 -5.18 -0.68
C SER A 50 2.67 -5.26 0.28
N LEU A 51 2.70 -6.19 1.25
CA LEU A 51 1.66 -6.30 2.27
C LEU A 51 1.62 -5.06 3.17
N GLU A 52 2.78 -4.52 3.56
CA GLU A 52 2.87 -3.31 4.37
C GLU A 52 2.29 -2.09 3.62
N VAL A 53 2.65 -1.93 2.34
CA VAL A 53 2.10 -0.88 1.47
C VAL A 53 0.60 -1.04 1.28
N PHE A 54 0.13 -2.27 1.01
CA PHE A 54 -1.29 -2.56 0.84
C PHE A 54 -2.09 -2.24 2.10
N ALA A 55 -1.60 -2.63 3.28
CA ALA A 55 -2.27 -2.39 4.56
C ALA A 55 -2.34 -0.89 4.86
N ALA A 56 -1.26 -0.15 4.64
CA ALA A 56 -1.25 1.30 4.82
C ALA A 56 -2.28 1.99 3.90
N ARG A 57 -2.35 1.57 2.63
CA ARG A 57 -3.34 2.14 1.69
C ARG A 57 -4.77 1.74 2.02
N TYR A 58 -4.99 0.51 2.46
CA TYR A 58 -6.30 0.07 2.93
C TYR A 58 -6.85 0.95 4.05
N GLU A 59 -6.03 1.26 5.08
CA GLU A 59 -6.47 2.12 6.18
C GLU A 59 -6.73 3.56 5.71
N ALA A 60 -5.86 4.11 4.84
CA ALA A 60 -6.08 5.44 4.27
C ALA A 60 -7.41 5.53 3.50
N LEU A 61 -7.70 4.54 2.64
CA LEU A 61 -8.97 4.51 1.90
C LEU A 61 -10.18 4.34 2.82
N ARG A 62 -10.05 3.57 3.91
CA ARG A 62 -11.12 3.41 4.89
C ARG A 62 -11.46 4.71 5.60
N ASP A 63 -10.47 5.55 5.87
CA ASP A 63 -10.67 6.86 6.48
C ASP A 63 -11.21 7.89 5.47
N GLU A 64 -10.68 7.87 4.25
CA GLU A 64 -11.01 8.86 3.20
C GLU A 64 -12.38 8.60 2.56
N ARG A 65 -12.70 7.33 2.24
CA ARG A 65 -13.83 6.95 1.39
C ARG A 65 -14.46 5.62 1.85
N PRO A 66 -14.98 5.54 3.08
CA PRO A 66 -15.49 4.28 3.66
C PRO A 66 -16.64 3.66 2.87
N ASP A 67 -17.48 4.48 2.24
CA ASP A 67 -18.68 4.04 1.52
C ASP A 67 -18.40 3.34 0.18
N ASP A 68 -17.17 3.42 -0.33
CA ASP A 68 -16.79 2.80 -1.60
C ASP A 68 -16.38 1.33 -1.48
N PHE A 69 -16.21 0.83 -0.25
CA PHE A 69 -15.86 -0.56 -0.02
C PHE A 69 -17.06 -1.48 -0.22
N VAL A 70 -16.84 -2.60 -0.90
CA VAL A 70 -17.88 -3.62 -1.13
C VAL A 70 -18.27 -4.42 0.12
N CYS A 71 -17.53 -4.28 1.22
CA CYS A 71 -17.76 -5.01 2.47
C CYS A 71 -17.34 -4.19 3.71
N THR A 72 -17.71 -4.68 4.90
CA THR A 72 -17.32 -4.09 6.19
C THR A 72 -15.86 -4.36 6.55
N ARG A 73 -15.34 -3.70 7.60
CA ARG A 73 -13.97 -3.88 8.09
C ARG A 73 -13.71 -5.31 8.59
N ASP A 74 -14.70 -5.90 9.26
CA ASP A 74 -14.61 -7.24 9.83
C ASP A 74 -14.62 -8.33 8.74
N GLU A 75 -15.34 -8.10 7.64
CA GLU A 75 -15.41 -9.04 6.51
C GLU A 75 -14.19 -8.96 5.59
N TYR A 76 -13.53 -7.81 5.53
CA TYR A 76 -12.51 -7.52 4.53
C TYR A 76 -11.36 -8.54 4.55
N TRP A 77 -10.87 -8.91 5.73
CA TRP A 77 -9.72 -9.81 5.88
C TRP A 77 -10.11 -11.30 6.03
N VAL A 78 -11.40 -11.63 5.97
CA VAL A 78 -11.86 -13.01 6.15
C VAL A 78 -11.28 -13.92 5.06
N GLY A 79 -10.64 -15.01 5.48
CA GLY A 79 -10.04 -15.99 4.58
C GLY A 79 -8.64 -15.62 4.07
N PHE A 80 -8.08 -14.50 4.52
CA PHE A 80 -6.70 -14.09 4.23
C PHE A 80 -5.86 -14.14 5.51
N TYR A 81 -4.81 -14.97 5.52
CA TYR A 81 -3.92 -15.19 6.67
C TYR A 81 -2.46 -15.00 6.21
N SER A 82 -1.80 -13.91 6.61
CA SER A 82 -0.45 -13.52 6.15
C SER A 82 0.41 -12.93 7.26
#